data_AF-A0A011QAF9-F1
#
_entry.id   AF-A0A011QAF9-F1
#
_cell.length_a   1.000
_cell.length_b   1.000
_cell.length_c   1.000
_cell.angle_alpha   90.00
_cell.angle_beta   90.00
_cell.angle_gamma   90.00
#
_symmetry.space_group_name_H-M   'P 1'
#
loop_
_entity.id
_entity.type
_entity.pdbx_description
1 polymer ?
#
loop_
_entity_poly.entity_id
_entity_poly.type
_entity_poly.pdbx_seq_one_letter_code
_entity_poly.pdbx_strand_id
1 'polypeptide(L)'
;MSRHPMNNRWARCLATAAAGMLAIAQGVTAAPALEEVVAGVNIDPAQISVSGISSGGFMAHQFHVAHSDRIMGVGIVAGGPYYCSAGSILDAVTKCSQFVMLECRQLGLDAKWCGKTDLAPKNTREARHVAQASFTEAKKQEAAGSISKLAGLKGDKVYLISAEYDAIVPHGVMDAVFHFYADADKAGIEAGNIDYNRTFPARHTMVRDAFNKPAGDVVGNCALPPAVAPPTDRNAFIDDCEAVARQRQARDQCVCPPPSGASGAAAGCPPAGKQAACKDLQDVDLAGAILKRIYGEQALKGGRVAVAEGEVKAFDQRSVFSRFSDIPYNELQNASMAREGYVFIPKSCQDGRKCRLHVAFHGCLQGGSTDHRSGQSGNLFAKFAGYNEWAQANDIVVVYPQVQVRNGTLQSPPVNPRGCWDWWGQYYTHAGYHTQGGQQIRAVAQMINTLAGGQKLLPVPTR
;
A
#
# COMPACT_ATOMS: atom_id res chain seq x y z
N MET A 1 -32.65 85.79 -30.67
CA MET A 1 -33.57 84.70 -30.23
C MET A 1 -32.73 83.60 -29.59
N SER A 2 -33.09 83.25 -28.36
CA SER A 2 -32.57 82.20 -27.45
C SER A 2 -31.27 81.46 -27.79
N ARG A 3 -30.30 81.57 -26.87
CA ARG A 3 -29.40 80.45 -26.51
C ARG A 3 -29.28 80.40 -24.98
N HIS A 4 -30.07 79.54 -24.34
CA HIS A 4 -29.89 79.16 -22.94
C HIS A 4 -28.95 77.95 -22.83
N PRO A 5 -28.15 77.86 -21.76
CA PRO A 5 -26.98 77.01 -21.68
C PRO A 5 -27.30 75.56 -21.29
N MET A 6 -26.50 74.63 -21.83
CA MET A 6 -26.48 73.21 -21.49
C MET A 6 -26.12 73.01 -20.02
N ASN A 7 -26.97 72.27 -19.30
CA ASN A 7 -26.78 71.98 -17.90
C ASN A 7 -26.00 70.69 -17.66
N ASN A 8 -25.18 70.76 -16.63
CA ASN A 8 -24.07 69.92 -16.26
C ASN A 8 -24.52 68.57 -15.65
N ARG A 9 -24.35 67.46 -16.36
CA ARG A 9 -24.66 66.10 -15.86
C ARG A 9 -23.64 65.01 -16.18
N TRP A 10 -22.40 65.39 -16.50
CA TRP A 10 -21.34 64.47 -16.93
C TRP A 10 -20.06 64.56 -16.08
N ALA A 11 -20.20 64.70 -14.75
CA ALA A 11 -19.03 64.79 -13.86
C ALA A 11 -19.21 64.12 -12.49
N ARG A 12 -20.04 63.08 -12.37
CA ARG A 12 -20.17 62.29 -11.13
C ARG A 12 -20.43 60.80 -11.37
N CYS A 13 -19.58 60.14 -12.16
CA CYS A 13 -19.51 58.67 -12.24
C CYS A 13 -18.07 58.17 -12.46
N LEU A 14 -17.07 58.75 -11.79
CA LEU A 14 -15.66 58.33 -11.93
C LEU A 14 -14.95 58.10 -10.58
N ALA A 15 -15.67 57.71 -9.52
CA ALA A 15 -15.03 57.48 -8.21
C ALA A 15 -15.52 56.25 -7.42
N THR A 16 -16.16 55.27 -8.05
CA THR A 16 -16.53 53.99 -7.39
C THR A 16 -16.42 52.79 -8.34
N ALA A 17 -15.23 52.60 -8.93
CA ALA A 17 -14.90 51.38 -9.67
C ALA A 17 -13.43 50.98 -9.46
N ALA A 18 -12.93 51.10 -8.22
CA ALA A 18 -11.58 50.69 -7.86
C ALA A 18 -11.51 49.91 -6.52
N ALA A 19 -12.62 49.31 -6.09
CA ALA A 19 -12.64 48.43 -4.92
C ALA A 19 -13.59 47.27 -5.20
N GLY A 20 -13.04 46.11 -5.56
CA GLY A 20 -13.86 44.92 -5.77
C GLY A 20 -13.36 43.91 -6.79
N MET A 21 -12.07 43.82 -7.07
CA MET A 21 -11.48 42.61 -7.68
C MET A 21 -10.17 42.28 -6.98
N LEU A 22 -10.25 41.97 -5.70
CA LEU A 22 -9.29 41.04 -5.11
C LEU A 22 -9.70 39.65 -5.61
N ALA A 23 -9.34 39.34 -6.85
CA ALA A 23 -9.39 37.97 -7.34
C ALA A 23 -8.44 37.18 -6.44
N ILE A 24 -8.99 36.39 -5.52
CA ILE A 24 -8.24 35.34 -4.84
C ILE A 24 -7.87 34.36 -5.94
N ALA A 25 -6.71 34.58 -6.56
CA ALA A 25 -6.00 33.52 -7.23
C ALA A 25 -5.71 32.51 -6.13
N GLN A 26 -6.58 31.51 -5.99
CA GLN A 26 -6.21 30.26 -5.35
C GLN A 26 -5.18 29.62 -6.27
N GLY A 27 -3.94 30.12 -6.18
CA GLY A 27 -2.81 29.45 -6.77
C GLY A 27 -2.83 28.03 -6.23
N VAL A 28 -2.70 27.05 -7.11
CA VAL A 28 -2.43 25.67 -6.71
C VAL A 28 -1.12 25.72 -5.96
N THR A 29 -1.17 25.83 -4.64
CA THR A 29 0.01 25.83 -3.78
C THR A 29 0.62 24.45 -3.92
N ALA A 30 1.87 24.38 -4.37
CA ALA A 30 2.60 23.13 -4.40
C ALA A 30 2.61 22.50 -3.01
N ALA A 31 2.56 21.16 -2.95
CA ALA A 31 2.69 20.46 -1.68
C ALA A 31 3.98 20.91 -0.95
N PRO A 32 3.92 21.13 0.38
CA PRO A 32 5.09 21.52 1.18
C PRO A 32 6.12 20.39 1.26
N ALA A 33 7.34 20.71 1.72
CA ALA A 33 8.36 19.69 1.98
C ALA A 33 7.93 18.75 3.12
N LEU A 34 8.37 17.48 3.09
CA LEU A 34 8.01 16.51 4.13
C LEU A 34 8.38 17.02 5.52
N GLU A 35 9.55 17.63 5.67
CA GLU A 35 10.06 18.22 6.91
C GLU A 35 9.10 19.27 7.51
N GLU A 36 8.43 20.06 6.66
CA GLU A 36 7.48 21.08 7.09
C GLU A 36 6.17 20.44 7.54
N VAL A 37 5.71 19.40 6.84
CA VAL A 37 4.47 18.68 7.18
C VAL A 37 4.57 17.93 8.51
N VAL A 38 5.76 17.41 8.82
CA VAL A 38 6.01 16.54 9.98
C VAL A 38 6.71 17.29 11.12
N ALA A 39 6.74 18.62 11.07
CA ALA A 39 7.27 19.42 12.17
C ALA A 39 6.56 19.08 13.49
N GLY A 40 7.34 18.77 14.53
CA GLY A 40 6.83 18.34 15.83
C GLY A 40 6.51 16.84 15.96
N VAL A 41 6.61 16.06 14.88
CA VAL A 41 6.51 14.60 14.94
C VAL A 41 7.80 14.02 15.52
N ASN A 42 7.66 13.06 16.43
CA ASN A 42 8.77 12.33 17.03
C ASN A 42 8.52 10.82 16.92
N ILE A 43 9.16 10.17 15.95
CA ILE A 43 8.99 8.72 15.72
C ILE A 43 9.89 7.92 16.65
N ASP A 44 9.33 6.87 17.27
CA ASP A 44 10.09 5.86 17.98
C ASP A 44 10.83 4.94 16.98
N PRO A 45 12.17 4.95 16.94
CA PRO A 45 12.96 4.14 16.01
C PRO A 45 12.75 2.63 16.14
N ALA A 46 12.21 2.16 17.27
CA ALA A 46 11.91 0.75 17.51
C ALA A 46 10.48 0.34 17.09
N GLN A 47 9.67 1.28 16.57
CA GLN A 47 8.26 1.06 16.27
C GLN A 47 7.90 1.44 14.82
N ILE A 48 8.75 1.00 13.88
CA ILE A 48 8.57 1.25 12.45
C ILE A 48 8.14 -0.05 11.77
N SER A 49 7.01 -0.02 11.08
CA SER A 49 6.50 -1.16 10.31
C SER A 49 6.05 -0.75 8.92
N VAL A 50 5.86 -1.73 8.04
CA VAL A 50 5.43 -1.45 6.66
C VAL A 50 4.32 -2.40 6.22
N SER A 51 3.52 -2.02 5.25
CA SER A 51 2.62 -2.95 4.56
C SER A 51 2.32 -2.49 3.15
N GLY A 52 1.73 -3.36 2.34
CA GLY A 52 1.25 -2.94 1.02
C GLY A 52 0.48 -4.00 0.27
N ILE A 53 -0.15 -3.56 -0.81
CA ILE A 53 -0.96 -4.41 -1.71
C ILE A 53 -0.34 -4.51 -3.10
N SER A 54 -0.45 -5.67 -3.76
CA SER A 54 -0.02 -5.84 -5.15
C SER A 54 1.47 -5.55 -5.31
N SER A 55 1.88 -4.71 -6.28
CA SER A 55 3.26 -4.20 -6.36
C SER A 55 3.75 -3.54 -5.07
N GLY A 56 2.84 -2.89 -4.31
CA GLY A 56 3.15 -2.36 -2.98
C GLY A 56 3.39 -3.46 -1.95
N GLY A 57 2.77 -4.64 -2.09
CA GLY A 57 3.07 -5.83 -1.29
C GLY A 57 4.44 -6.42 -1.62
N PHE A 58 4.84 -6.44 -2.90
CA PHE A 58 6.22 -6.75 -3.29
C PHE A 58 7.21 -5.74 -2.70
N MET A 59 6.91 -4.44 -2.77
CA MET A 59 7.76 -3.40 -2.17
C MET A 59 7.82 -3.52 -0.64
N ALA A 60 6.71 -3.80 0.04
CA ALA A 60 6.68 -4.03 1.49
C ALA A 60 7.62 -5.17 1.89
N HIS A 61 7.58 -6.29 1.15
CA HIS A 61 8.48 -7.41 1.37
C HIS A 61 9.95 -7.03 1.10
N GLN A 62 10.23 -6.39 -0.03
CA GLN A 62 11.57 -5.90 -0.38
C GLN A 62 12.13 -4.96 0.67
N PHE A 63 11.34 -3.98 1.10
CA PHE A 63 11.74 -2.98 2.08
C PHE A 63 12.00 -3.61 3.45
N HIS A 64 11.13 -4.54 3.88
CA HIS A 64 11.30 -5.28 5.14
C HIS A 64 12.59 -6.11 5.14
N VAL A 65 12.89 -6.83 4.05
CA VAL A 65 14.14 -7.59 3.92
C VAL A 65 15.36 -6.68 3.83
N ALA A 66 15.27 -5.59 3.06
CA ALA A 66 16.37 -4.64 2.89
C ALA A 66 16.78 -3.95 4.21
N HIS A 67 15.82 -3.74 5.11
CA HIS A 67 15.98 -3.01 6.38
C HIS A 67 15.53 -3.84 7.60
N SER A 68 15.77 -5.15 7.57
CA SER A 68 15.29 -6.13 8.57
C SER A 68 15.82 -5.93 9.99
N ASP A 69 16.77 -5.03 10.21
CA ASP A 69 17.28 -4.66 11.53
C ASP A 69 16.50 -3.50 12.18
N ARG A 70 15.62 -2.84 11.43
CA ARG A 70 14.92 -1.61 11.85
C ARG A 70 13.41 -1.67 11.65
N ILE A 71 12.92 -2.53 10.78
CA ILE A 71 11.49 -2.70 10.50
C ILE A 71 10.98 -3.87 11.33
N MET A 72 10.08 -3.62 12.27
CA MET A 72 9.63 -4.60 13.27
C MET A 72 8.54 -5.57 12.78
N GLY A 73 8.08 -5.40 11.53
CA GLY A 73 6.99 -6.19 10.99
C GLY A 73 6.45 -5.69 9.66
N VAL A 74 5.74 -6.60 8.97
CA VAL A 74 5.23 -6.38 7.62
C VAL A 74 3.82 -6.94 7.41
N GLY A 75 2.99 -6.21 6.67
CA GLY A 75 1.75 -6.70 6.07
C GLY A 75 1.86 -6.85 4.55
N ILE A 76 1.58 -8.02 3.99
CA ILE A 76 1.70 -8.28 2.54
C ILE A 76 0.35 -8.77 2.00
N VAL A 77 -0.30 -7.92 1.21
CA VAL A 77 -1.60 -8.18 0.59
C VAL A 77 -1.38 -8.48 -0.89
N ALA A 78 -1.58 -9.72 -1.33
CA ALA A 78 -1.41 -10.09 -2.74
C ALA A 78 -0.07 -9.58 -3.34
N GLY A 79 1.03 -9.72 -2.59
CA GLY A 79 2.38 -9.36 -3.03
C GLY A 79 3.13 -10.55 -3.60
N GLY A 80 4.43 -10.67 -3.30
CA GLY A 80 5.16 -11.87 -3.69
C GLY A 80 6.60 -11.93 -3.18
N PRO A 81 7.36 -12.96 -3.59
CA PRO A 81 8.69 -13.26 -3.06
C PRO A 81 9.69 -12.12 -3.27
N TYR A 82 10.62 -11.97 -2.32
CA TYR A 82 11.77 -11.09 -2.47
C TYR A 82 12.54 -11.46 -3.74
N TYR A 83 12.79 -10.48 -4.62
CA TYR A 83 13.44 -10.67 -5.92
C TYR A 83 12.71 -11.63 -6.89
N CYS A 84 11.38 -11.75 -6.79
CA CYS A 84 10.61 -12.73 -7.57
C CYS A 84 10.85 -12.68 -9.08
N SER A 85 10.87 -11.48 -9.65
CA SER A 85 11.03 -11.26 -11.10
C SER A 85 12.46 -11.51 -11.60
N ALA A 86 13.43 -11.68 -10.70
CA ALA A 86 14.85 -11.79 -11.01
C ALA A 86 15.39 -10.70 -11.96
N GLY A 87 14.80 -9.50 -11.91
CA GLY A 87 15.19 -8.41 -12.79
C GLY A 87 14.59 -8.49 -14.21
N SER A 88 13.53 -9.27 -14.42
CA SER A 88 12.91 -9.48 -15.73
C SER A 88 11.43 -9.10 -15.72
N ILE A 89 11.03 -8.20 -16.63
CA ILE A 89 9.61 -7.86 -16.84
C ILE A 89 8.79 -9.09 -17.24
N LEU A 90 9.37 -10.03 -18.00
CA LEU A 90 8.68 -11.24 -18.42
C LEU A 90 8.38 -12.14 -17.22
N ASP A 91 9.35 -12.33 -16.32
CA ASP A 91 9.16 -13.13 -15.11
C ASP A 91 8.16 -12.46 -14.16
N ALA A 92 8.19 -11.12 -14.07
CA ALA A 92 7.20 -10.36 -13.31
C ALA A 92 5.77 -10.69 -13.79
N VAL A 93 5.50 -10.64 -15.10
CA VAL A 93 4.15 -10.79 -15.66
C VAL A 93 3.70 -12.25 -15.91
N THR A 94 4.58 -13.24 -15.71
CA THR A 94 4.28 -14.67 -15.95
C THR A 94 4.52 -15.57 -14.75
N LYS A 95 5.57 -15.36 -13.95
CA LYS A 95 5.92 -16.19 -12.78
C LYS A 95 5.41 -15.61 -11.47
N CYS A 96 5.34 -14.28 -11.40
CA CYS A 96 5.04 -13.56 -10.16
C CYS A 96 3.65 -12.92 -10.17
N SER A 97 3.03 -12.82 -11.34
CA SER A 97 1.65 -12.35 -11.54
C SER A 97 1.07 -12.97 -12.82
N GLN A 98 -0.20 -12.71 -13.08
CA GLN A 98 -0.91 -13.20 -14.26
C GLN A 98 -1.21 -12.09 -15.29
N PHE A 99 -0.48 -10.98 -15.29
CA PHE A 99 -0.80 -9.85 -16.18
C PHE A 99 -0.83 -10.22 -17.66
N VAL A 100 0.14 -11.00 -18.16
CA VAL A 100 0.13 -11.45 -19.57
C VAL A 100 -1.05 -12.38 -19.86
N MET A 101 -1.39 -13.27 -18.92
CA MET A 101 -2.52 -14.18 -19.08
C MET A 101 -3.84 -13.38 -19.18
N LEU A 102 -4.02 -12.36 -18.34
CA LEU A 102 -5.20 -11.50 -18.34
C LEU A 102 -5.29 -10.65 -19.61
N GLU A 103 -4.19 -10.02 -20.03
CA GLU A 103 -4.15 -9.24 -21.28
C GLU A 103 -4.42 -10.13 -22.50
N CYS A 104 -3.85 -11.34 -22.54
CA CYS A 104 -4.09 -12.32 -23.59
C CYS A 104 -5.58 -12.67 -23.71
N ARG A 105 -6.26 -12.93 -22.58
CA ARG A 105 -7.71 -13.20 -22.57
C ARG A 105 -8.53 -11.98 -22.99
N GLN A 106 -8.12 -10.78 -22.57
CA GLN A 106 -8.79 -9.54 -22.95
C GLN A 106 -8.71 -9.26 -24.46
N LEU A 107 -7.65 -9.71 -25.13
CA LEU A 107 -7.50 -9.68 -26.59
C LEU A 107 -8.33 -10.74 -27.32
N GLY A 108 -9.13 -11.55 -26.60
CA GLY A 108 -9.99 -12.59 -27.19
C GLY A 108 -9.23 -13.82 -27.69
N LEU A 109 -7.97 -14.00 -27.25
CA LEU A 109 -7.17 -15.17 -27.61
C LEU A 109 -7.62 -16.41 -26.85
N ASP A 110 -7.28 -17.58 -27.39
CA ASP A 110 -7.67 -18.88 -26.84
C ASP A 110 -7.21 -19.05 -25.38
N ALA A 111 -8.15 -19.44 -24.52
CA ALA A 111 -7.92 -19.53 -23.07
C ALA A 111 -6.86 -20.59 -22.70
N LYS A 112 -6.76 -21.68 -23.48
CA LYS A 112 -5.74 -22.73 -23.26
C LYS A 112 -4.36 -22.21 -23.63
N TRP A 113 -4.24 -21.40 -24.67
CA TRP A 113 -3.00 -20.73 -25.03
C TRP A 113 -2.60 -19.67 -24.00
N CYS A 114 -3.52 -18.78 -23.60
CA CYS A 114 -3.26 -17.79 -22.55
C CYS A 114 -2.87 -18.44 -21.21
N GLY A 115 -3.45 -19.61 -20.89
CA GLY A 115 -3.08 -20.35 -19.68
C GLY A 115 -1.62 -20.80 -19.64
N LYS A 116 -0.95 -20.98 -20.80
CA LYS A 116 0.47 -21.40 -20.84
C LYS A 116 1.43 -20.30 -20.39
N THR A 117 0.98 -19.05 -20.34
CA THR A 117 1.82 -17.93 -19.87
C THR A 117 1.80 -17.80 -18.35
N ASP A 118 0.94 -18.56 -17.66
CA ASP A 118 0.88 -18.59 -16.21
C ASP A 118 1.87 -19.61 -15.63
N LEU A 119 3.07 -19.11 -15.31
CA LEU A 119 4.20 -19.86 -14.78
C LEU A 119 4.36 -19.72 -13.26
N ALA A 120 3.36 -19.14 -12.58
CA ALA A 120 3.37 -19.03 -11.13
C ALA A 120 3.29 -20.41 -10.45
N PRO A 121 3.83 -20.58 -9.23
CA PRO A 121 3.77 -21.85 -8.51
C PRO A 121 2.34 -22.39 -8.40
N LYS A 122 2.15 -23.67 -8.70
CA LYS A 122 0.82 -24.33 -8.69
C LYS A 122 0.58 -25.18 -7.46
N ASN A 123 1.63 -25.50 -6.71
CA ASN A 123 1.57 -26.37 -5.55
C ASN A 123 2.64 -26.00 -4.52
N THR A 124 2.53 -26.59 -3.33
CA THR A 124 3.44 -26.32 -2.20
C THR A 124 4.90 -26.63 -2.49
N ARG A 125 5.20 -27.64 -3.32
CA ARG A 125 6.59 -27.99 -3.67
C ARG A 125 7.23 -26.86 -4.48
N GLU A 126 6.52 -26.38 -5.50
CA GLU A 126 6.97 -25.25 -6.32
C GLU A 126 7.06 -23.97 -5.49
N ALA A 127 6.08 -23.69 -4.62
CA ALA A 127 6.11 -22.53 -3.74
C ALA A 127 7.34 -22.54 -2.82
N ARG A 128 7.67 -23.68 -2.21
CA ARG A 128 8.90 -23.85 -1.41
C ARG A 128 10.18 -23.68 -2.24
N HIS A 129 10.19 -24.14 -3.48
CA HIS A 129 11.33 -23.94 -4.37
C HIS A 129 11.56 -22.45 -4.68
N VAL A 130 10.49 -21.71 -4.98
CA VAL A 130 10.56 -20.25 -5.18
C VAL A 130 10.99 -19.55 -3.90
N ALA A 131 10.45 -19.93 -2.73
CA ALA A 131 10.87 -19.40 -1.44
C ALA A 131 12.37 -19.64 -1.18
N GLN A 132 12.89 -20.81 -1.54
CA GLN A 132 14.31 -21.12 -1.43
C GLN A 132 15.18 -20.25 -2.33
N ALA A 133 14.78 -20.04 -3.58
CA ALA A 133 15.50 -19.17 -4.50
C ALA A 133 15.51 -17.71 -3.99
N SER A 134 14.34 -17.24 -3.53
CA SER A 134 14.15 -15.91 -2.94
C SER A 134 15.04 -15.69 -1.70
N PHE A 135 15.06 -16.64 -0.76
CA PHE A 135 15.90 -16.54 0.45
C PHE A 135 17.40 -16.71 0.15
N THR A 136 17.76 -17.49 -0.86
CA THR A 136 19.16 -17.58 -1.34
C THR A 136 19.65 -16.23 -1.87
N GLU A 137 18.82 -15.52 -2.64
CA GLU A 137 19.16 -14.17 -3.08
C GLU A 137 19.27 -13.18 -1.91
N ALA A 138 18.35 -13.24 -0.93
CA ALA A 138 18.46 -12.41 0.28
C ALA A 138 19.79 -12.64 1.01
N LYS A 139 20.19 -13.90 1.24
CA LYS A 139 21.48 -14.25 1.86
C LYS A 139 22.69 -13.73 1.06
N LYS A 140 22.61 -13.78 -0.26
CA LYS A 140 23.66 -13.22 -1.14
C LYS A 140 23.78 -11.70 -0.96
N GLN A 141 22.67 -10.98 -0.89
CA GLN A 141 22.67 -9.53 -0.68
C GLN A 141 23.12 -9.15 0.76
N GLU A 142 22.74 -9.95 1.76
CA GLU A 142 23.25 -9.79 3.14
C GLU A 142 24.77 -9.96 3.19
N ALA A 143 25.31 -10.98 2.52
CA ALA A 143 26.75 -11.22 2.43
C ALA A 143 27.48 -10.08 1.68
N ALA A 144 26.81 -9.47 0.70
CA ALA A 144 27.32 -8.29 -0.03
C ALA A 144 27.21 -6.98 0.77
N GLY A 145 26.51 -6.97 1.91
CA GLY A 145 26.26 -5.77 2.71
C GLY A 145 25.29 -4.77 2.04
N SER A 146 24.52 -5.22 1.05
CA SER A 146 23.53 -4.40 0.33
C SER A 146 22.14 -4.44 0.96
N ILE A 147 21.93 -5.31 1.95
CA ILE A 147 20.77 -5.35 2.85
C ILE A 147 21.20 -5.58 4.30
N SER A 148 20.29 -5.33 5.24
CA SER A 148 20.48 -5.59 6.66
C SER A 148 20.62 -7.09 6.98
N LYS A 149 21.01 -7.39 8.23
CA LYS A 149 21.13 -8.78 8.69
C LYS A 149 19.76 -9.46 8.74
N LEU A 150 19.64 -10.60 8.07
CA LEU A 150 18.40 -11.39 8.00
C LEU A 150 18.02 -11.99 9.35
N ALA A 151 18.97 -12.13 10.28
CA ALA A 151 18.70 -12.52 11.66
C ALA A 151 17.71 -11.58 12.36
N GLY A 152 17.60 -10.32 11.92
CA GLY A 152 16.61 -9.36 12.41
C GLY A 152 15.17 -9.81 12.17
N LEU A 153 14.92 -10.56 11.08
CA LEU A 153 13.57 -11.00 10.71
C LEU A 153 12.92 -11.88 11.78
N LYS A 154 13.70 -12.74 12.46
CA LYS A 154 13.17 -13.84 13.30
C LYS A 154 12.11 -13.40 14.33
N GLY A 155 12.29 -12.24 14.94
CA GLY A 155 11.38 -11.68 15.96
C GLY A 155 10.23 -10.83 15.40
N ASP A 156 10.27 -10.51 14.11
CA ASP A 156 9.32 -9.59 13.47
C ASP A 156 7.93 -10.20 13.33
N LYS A 157 6.93 -9.34 13.22
CA LYS A 157 5.53 -9.73 13.06
C LYS A 157 5.10 -9.66 11.60
N VAL A 158 4.51 -10.73 11.09
CA VAL A 158 4.16 -10.86 9.67
C VAL A 158 2.66 -11.12 9.53
N TYR A 159 1.99 -10.34 8.68
CA TYR A 159 0.62 -10.60 8.24
C TYR A 159 0.61 -10.81 6.72
N LEU A 160 0.07 -11.92 6.25
CA LEU A 160 -0.07 -12.23 4.83
C LEU A 160 -1.54 -12.42 4.47
N ILE A 161 -1.94 -11.97 3.29
CA ILE A 161 -3.24 -12.33 2.71
C ILE A 161 -3.17 -12.60 1.21
N SER A 162 -3.83 -13.65 0.78
CA SER A 162 -4.08 -13.99 -0.61
C SER A 162 -5.56 -14.36 -0.73
N ALA A 163 -6.36 -13.47 -1.31
CA ALA A 163 -7.81 -13.64 -1.37
C ALA A 163 -8.23 -14.77 -2.32
N GLU A 164 -9.34 -15.45 -2.01
CA GLU A 164 -9.81 -16.67 -2.69
C GLU A 164 -10.03 -16.48 -4.20
N TYR A 165 -10.40 -15.28 -4.65
CA TYR A 165 -10.72 -14.96 -6.05
C TYR A 165 -9.74 -13.96 -6.67
N ASP A 166 -8.53 -13.81 -6.11
CA ASP A 166 -7.48 -13.03 -6.74
C ASP A 166 -7.00 -13.71 -8.03
N ALA A 167 -7.24 -13.05 -9.17
CA ALA A 167 -6.86 -13.51 -10.50
C ALA A 167 -5.65 -12.76 -11.07
N ILE A 168 -4.99 -11.90 -10.27
CA ILE A 168 -3.82 -11.12 -10.67
C ILE A 168 -2.57 -11.72 -10.01
N VAL A 169 -2.63 -12.00 -8.72
CA VAL A 169 -1.52 -12.58 -7.95
C VAL A 169 -1.93 -13.95 -7.41
N PRO A 170 -1.42 -15.05 -8.02
CA PRO A 170 -1.81 -16.40 -7.63
C PRO A 170 -1.41 -16.77 -6.20
N HIS A 171 -2.22 -17.62 -5.56
CA HIS A 171 -1.92 -18.17 -4.23
C HIS A 171 -0.50 -18.74 -4.12
N GLY A 172 -0.01 -19.47 -5.13
CA GLY A 172 1.34 -20.05 -5.07
C GLY A 172 2.47 -19.03 -4.97
N VAL A 173 2.26 -17.80 -5.44
CA VAL A 173 3.20 -16.68 -5.27
C VAL A 173 3.24 -16.23 -3.81
N MET A 174 2.07 -16.05 -3.18
CA MET A 174 1.98 -15.70 -1.76
C MET A 174 2.36 -16.86 -0.83
N ASP A 175 2.12 -18.11 -1.24
CA ASP A 175 2.58 -19.30 -0.51
C ASP A 175 4.12 -19.35 -0.46
N ALA A 176 4.81 -18.88 -1.49
CA ALA A 176 6.26 -18.73 -1.47
C ALA A 176 6.73 -17.65 -0.49
N VAL A 177 5.96 -16.55 -0.32
CA VAL A 177 6.22 -15.54 0.73
C VAL A 177 6.02 -16.15 2.12
N PHE A 178 4.95 -16.92 2.32
CA PHE A 178 4.73 -17.63 3.57
C PHE A 178 5.91 -18.55 3.89
N HIS A 179 6.37 -19.37 2.94
CA HIS A 179 7.52 -20.24 3.17
C HIS A 179 8.83 -19.49 3.38
N PHE A 180 9.05 -18.33 2.75
CA PHE A 180 10.21 -17.48 3.02
C PHE A 180 10.30 -17.09 4.49
N TYR A 181 9.15 -16.70 5.09
CA TYR A 181 9.09 -16.28 6.49
C TYR A 181 9.02 -17.46 7.47
N ALA A 182 8.16 -18.44 7.21
CA ALA A 182 7.78 -19.47 8.18
C ALA A 182 8.76 -20.66 8.25
N ASP A 183 9.43 -21.02 7.15
CA ASP A 183 10.30 -22.20 7.15
C ASP A 183 11.56 -21.96 8.01
N ALA A 184 11.90 -22.92 8.87
CA ALA A 184 12.98 -22.80 9.85
C ALA A 184 14.39 -22.69 9.25
N ASP A 185 14.58 -23.11 8.00
CA ASP A 185 15.85 -22.99 7.25
C ASP A 185 15.98 -21.66 6.47
N LYS A 186 14.98 -20.78 6.59
CA LYS A 186 14.90 -19.46 5.96
C LYS A 186 14.87 -18.35 7.01
N ALA A 187 13.85 -17.48 7.01
CA ALA A 187 13.75 -16.45 8.05
C ALA A 187 13.39 -17.07 9.42
N GLY A 188 12.62 -18.16 9.42
CA GLY A 188 12.27 -18.91 10.63
C GLY A 188 11.57 -18.04 11.67
N ILE A 189 10.61 -17.23 11.25
CA ILE A 189 9.79 -16.37 12.13
C ILE A 189 9.26 -17.21 13.30
N GLU A 190 9.38 -16.67 14.51
CA GLU A 190 8.93 -17.37 15.72
C GLU A 190 7.46 -17.79 15.63
N ALA A 191 7.16 -18.97 16.18
CA ALA A 191 5.81 -19.50 16.20
C ALA A 191 4.85 -18.50 16.83
N GLY A 192 3.75 -18.22 16.14
CA GLY A 192 2.77 -17.24 16.59
C GLY A 192 3.09 -15.79 16.22
N ASN A 193 4.15 -15.50 15.46
CA ASN A 193 4.43 -14.16 14.91
C ASN A 193 3.98 -13.96 13.45
N ILE A 194 3.44 -15.00 12.80
CA ILE A 194 2.94 -14.95 11.43
C ILE A 194 1.47 -15.38 11.34
N ASP A 195 0.65 -14.60 10.64
CA ASP A 195 -0.67 -15.00 10.14
C ASP A 195 -0.66 -15.04 8.62
N TYR A 196 -1.41 -15.98 8.05
CA TYR A 196 -1.66 -16.03 6.61
C TYR A 196 -3.13 -16.36 6.34
N ASN A 197 -3.86 -15.34 5.90
CA ASN A 197 -5.24 -15.45 5.45
C ASN A 197 -5.26 -15.87 3.98
N ARG A 198 -5.84 -17.03 3.68
CA ARG A 198 -5.82 -17.61 2.33
C ARG A 198 -7.22 -17.87 1.78
N THR A 199 -8.25 -17.54 2.56
CA THR A 199 -9.63 -17.93 2.25
C THR A 199 -10.61 -16.79 2.28
N PHE A 200 -10.17 -15.55 2.53
CA PHE A 200 -11.07 -14.40 2.47
C PHE A 200 -11.68 -14.28 1.06
N PRO A 201 -13.02 -14.25 0.93
CA PRO A 201 -13.70 -14.27 -0.35
C PRO A 201 -13.69 -12.86 -0.97
N ALA A 202 -12.60 -12.49 -1.62
CA ALA A 202 -12.45 -11.24 -2.36
C ALA A 202 -11.63 -11.45 -3.65
N ARG A 203 -11.72 -10.48 -4.56
CA ARG A 203 -10.81 -10.37 -5.71
C ARG A 203 -9.51 -9.68 -5.29
N HIS A 204 -8.68 -9.30 -6.26
CA HIS A 204 -7.50 -8.46 -6.02
C HIS A 204 -7.92 -7.06 -5.56
N THR A 205 -7.93 -6.81 -4.25
CA THR A 205 -8.41 -5.55 -3.66
C THR A 205 -7.92 -5.37 -2.23
N MET A 206 -7.84 -4.12 -1.76
CA MET A 206 -7.68 -3.81 -0.35
C MET A 206 -9.06 -3.98 0.32
N VAL A 207 -9.20 -5.06 1.07
CA VAL A 207 -10.44 -5.42 1.76
C VAL A 207 -10.72 -4.45 2.92
N ARG A 208 -11.94 -3.92 2.99
CA ARG A 208 -12.44 -3.15 4.13
C ARG A 208 -13.91 -3.45 4.40
N ASP A 209 -14.43 -2.90 5.49
CA ASP A 209 -15.87 -2.84 5.77
C ASP A 209 -16.42 -1.42 5.49
N ALA A 210 -17.65 -1.15 5.94
CA ALA A 210 -18.30 0.14 5.74
C ALA A 210 -17.85 1.25 6.71
N PHE A 211 -16.94 0.98 7.66
CA PHE A 211 -16.54 1.99 8.64
C PHE A 211 -15.86 3.19 7.96
N ASN A 212 -16.30 4.40 8.30
CA ASN A 212 -15.79 5.66 7.71
C ASN A 212 -15.73 5.64 6.17
N LYS A 213 -16.61 4.85 5.52
CA LYS A 213 -16.69 4.76 4.06
C LYS A 213 -17.14 6.10 3.48
N PRO A 214 -16.47 6.63 2.44
CA PRO A 214 -16.89 7.88 1.80
C PRO A 214 -18.25 7.71 1.11
N ALA A 215 -18.95 8.82 0.90
CA ALA A 215 -20.13 8.83 0.03
C ALA A 215 -19.73 8.60 -1.44
N GLY A 216 -20.61 7.96 -2.21
CA GLY A 216 -20.38 7.64 -3.62
C GLY A 216 -19.54 6.37 -3.86
N ASP A 217 -19.04 6.20 -5.08
CA ASP A 217 -18.48 4.93 -5.58
C ASP A 217 -16.94 4.88 -5.54
N VAL A 218 -16.32 5.54 -4.57
CA VAL A 218 -14.85 5.59 -4.41
C VAL A 218 -14.30 4.30 -3.83
N VAL A 219 -15.03 3.72 -2.87
CA VAL A 219 -14.82 2.36 -2.37
C VAL A 219 -15.82 1.48 -3.09
N GLY A 220 -15.30 0.46 -3.79
CA GLY A 220 -16.12 -0.46 -4.55
C GLY A 220 -16.94 -1.39 -3.66
N ASN A 221 -17.82 -2.15 -4.32
CA ASN A 221 -18.52 -3.25 -3.70
C ASN A 221 -17.77 -4.53 -4.07
N CYS A 222 -17.47 -5.37 -3.08
CA CYS A 222 -16.67 -6.59 -3.22
C CYS A 222 -17.33 -7.66 -4.11
N ALA A 223 -17.35 -7.43 -5.42
CA ALA A 223 -18.05 -8.26 -6.38
C ALA A 223 -17.30 -9.57 -6.62
N LEU A 224 -17.96 -10.69 -6.36
CA LEU A 224 -17.39 -12.03 -6.54
C LEU A 224 -17.82 -12.69 -7.86
N PRO A 225 -17.01 -13.59 -8.43
CA PRO A 225 -17.46 -14.45 -9.53
C PRO A 225 -18.80 -15.14 -9.21
N PRO A 226 -19.72 -15.27 -10.17
CA PRO A 226 -19.56 -14.99 -11.60
C PRO A 226 -19.78 -13.52 -12.00
N ALA A 227 -20.04 -12.59 -11.06
CA ALA A 227 -20.21 -11.18 -11.40
C ALA A 227 -18.93 -10.63 -12.06
N VAL A 228 -19.11 -9.79 -13.09
CA VAL A 228 -17.99 -9.18 -13.83
C VAL A 228 -17.24 -8.21 -12.91
N ALA A 229 -15.91 -8.20 -12.99
CA ALA A 229 -15.10 -7.25 -12.23
C ALA A 229 -15.36 -5.81 -12.70
N PRO A 230 -15.29 -4.81 -11.81
CA PRO A 230 -15.36 -3.41 -12.23
C PRO A 230 -14.30 -3.08 -13.29
N PRO A 231 -14.62 -2.25 -14.29
CA PRO A 231 -13.64 -1.75 -15.25
C PRO A 231 -12.45 -1.11 -14.55
N THR A 232 -11.24 -1.36 -15.06
CA THR A 232 -9.98 -0.92 -14.44
C THR A 232 -9.89 0.60 -14.23
N ASP A 233 -10.44 1.40 -15.14
CA ASP A 233 -10.48 2.87 -15.06
C ASP A 233 -11.37 3.39 -13.91
N ARG A 234 -12.31 2.56 -13.43
CA ARG A 234 -13.21 2.87 -12.31
C ARG A 234 -12.83 2.14 -11.04
N ASN A 235 -12.01 1.10 -11.13
CA ASN A 235 -11.62 0.27 -10.00
C ASN A 235 -10.55 0.98 -9.14
N ALA A 236 -10.89 1.30 -7.89
CA ALA A 236 -9.93 1.86 -6.92
C ALA A 236 -9.07 0.76 -6.27
N PHE A 237 -9.42 -0.52 -6.47
CA PHE A 237 -8.85 -1.68 -5.80
C PHE A 237 -8.91 -1.56 -4.28
N ILE A 238 -10.02 -0.98 -3.80
CA ILE A 238 -10.41 -0.88 -2.41
C ILE A 238 -11.90 -1.22 -2.38
N ASP A 239 -12.26 -2.31 -1.71
CA ASP A 239 -13.63 -2.82 -1.72
C ASP A 239 -14.18 -3.04 -0.32
N ASP A 240 -15.43 -2.61 -0.14
CA ASP A 240 -16.25 -2.97 1.01
C ASP A 240 -16.77 -4.40 0.84
N CYS A 241 -16.21 -5.32 1.63
CA CYS A 241 -16.49 -6.75 1.59
C CYS A 241 -17.34 -7.23 2.79
N GLU A 242 -17.93 -6.33 3.58
CA GLU A 242 -18.64 -6.69 4.81
C GLU A 242 -19.83 -7.62 4.55
N ALA A 243 -20.65 -7.30 3.55
CA ALA A 243 -21.80 -8.12 3.19
C ALA A 243 -21.39 -9.54 2.76
N VAL A 244 -20.31 -9.64 1.99
CA VAL A 244 -19.77 -10.92 1.50
C VAL A 244 -19.22 -11.75 2.67
N ALA A 245 -18.45 -11.11 3.56
CA ALA A 245 -17.91 -11.78 4.74
C ALA A 245 -19.03 -12.34 5.62
N ARG A 246 -20.07 -11.53 5.90
CA ARG A 246 -21.25 -11.96 6.69
C ARG A 246 -22.01 -13.10 6.03
N GLN A 247 -22.19 -13.06 4.71
CA GLN A 247 -22.85 -14.14 3.97
C GLN A 247 -22.06 -15.44 4.09
N ARG A 248 -20.73 -15.38 3.95
CA ARG A 248 -19.84 -16.54 4.11
C ARG A 248 -19.84 -17.06 5.55
N GLN A 249 -19.82 -16.17 6.54
CA GLN A 249 -19.90 -16.52 7.96
C GLN A 249 -21.20 -17.24 8.31
N ALA A 250 -22.34 -16.77 7.80
CA ALA A 250 -23.62 -17.44 8.00
C ALA A 250 -23.64 -18.84 7.35
N ARG A 251 -23.15 -18.93 6.10
CA ARG A 251 -23.08 -20.20 5.36
C ARG A 251 -22.17 -21.23 6.02
N ASP A 252 -21.02 -20.79 6.53
CA ASP A 252 -20.01 -21.65 7.16
C ASP A 252 -20.22 -21.79 8.68
N GLN A 253 -21.31 -21.25 9.23
CA GLN A 253 -21.67 -21.30 10.65
C GLN A 253 -20.55 -20.79 11.55
N CYS A 254 -20.04 -19.59 11.26
CA CYS A 254 -18.93 -19.01 12.01
C CYS A 254 -19.32 -18.39 13.36
N VAL A 255 -20.61 -18.09 13.56
CA VAL A 255 -21.14 -17.48 14.79
C VAL A 255 -22.05 -18.47 15.50
N CYS A 256 -21.78 -18.72 16.77
CA CYS A 256 -22.59 -19.61 17.60
C CYS A 256 -23.96 -18.96 17.90
N PRO A 257 -25.07 -19.71 17.85
CA PRO A 257 -26.31 -19.25 18.44
C PRO A 257 -26.14 -19.06 19.97
N PRO A 258 -26.88 -18.13 20.60
CA PRO A 258 -26.84 -17.95 22.05
C PRO A 258 -27.25 -19.25 22.76
N PRO A 259 -26.69 -19.57 23.94
CA PRO A 259 -26.98 -20.81 24.65
C PRO A 259 -28.45 -20.88 25.04
N SER A 260 -29.19 -21.86 24.52
CA SER A 260 -30.58 -22.12 24.86
C SER A 260 -30.69 -23.09 26.04
N GLY A 261 -30.80 -22.58 27.27
CA GLY A 261 -31.19 -23.36 28.45
C GLY A 261 -30.19 -24.42 28.94
N ALA A 262 -30.32 -24.82 30.20
CA ALA A 262 -29.39 -25.69 30.90
C ALA A 262 -29.21 -27.07 30.20
N SER A 263 -27.95 -27.51 30.11
CA SER A 263 -27.46 -28.83 29.65
C SER A 263 -27.49 -29.15 28.14
N GLY A 264 -26.87 -28.30 27.32
CA GLY A 264 -26.39 -28.71 26.00
C GLY A 264 -25.09 -27.99 25.68
N ALA A 265 -23.98 -28.71 25.54
CA ALA A 265 -22.74 -28.13 25.01
C ALA A 265 -23.06 -27.38 23.71
N ALA A 266 -22.61 -26.14 23.58
CA ALA A 266 -22.69 -25.42 22.31
C ALA A 266 -22.10 -26.35 21.24
N ALA A 267 -22.91 -26.78 20.28
CA ALA A 267 -22.46 -27.63 19.19
C ALA A 267 -21.20 -26.99 18.59
N GLY A 268 -20.14 -27.78 18.40
CA GLY A 268 -18.79 -27.33 18.03
C GLY A 268 -18.77 -26.36 16.85
N CYS A 269 -18.91 -25.07 17.18
CA CYS A 269 -19.11 -23.95 16.27
C CYS A 269 -17.94 -22.97 16.48
N PRO A 270 -17.24 -22.56 15.42
CA PRO A 270 -17.42 -23.02 14.05
C PRO A 270 -17.10 -24.52 13.87
N PRO A 271 -17.70 -25.19 12.87
CA PRO A 271 -17.37 -26.59 12.55
C PRO A 271 -15.86 -26.78 12.45
N ALA A 272 -15.32 -27.91 12.92
CA ALA A 272 -13.87 -28.13 12.99
C ALA A 272 -13.15 -27.85 11.64
N GLY A 273 -13.74 -28.24 10.51
CA GLY A 273 -13.21 -27.98 9.16
C GLY A 273 -13.37 -26.55 8.65
N LYS A 274 -13.99 -25.66 9.43
CA LYS A 274 -14.28 -24.26 9.07
C LYS A 274 -13.59 -23.24 9.97
N GLN A 275 -12.90 -23.68 11.03
CA GLN A 275 -12.21 -22.79 11.97
C GLN A 275 -11.29 -21.77 11.29
N ALA A 276 -10.43 -22.22 10.37
CA ALA A 276 -9.53 -21.33 9.64
C ALA A 276 -10.28 -20.32 8.78
N ALA A 277 -11.27 -20.77 8.00
CA ALA A 277 -12.08 -19.87 7.18
C ALA A 277 -12.87 -18.85 8.02
N CYS A 278 -13.41 -19.27 9.16
CA CYS A 278 -14.12 -18.39 10.08
C CYS A 278 -13.19 -17.38 10.79
N LYS A 279 -11.93 -17.74 11.03
CA LYS A 279 -10.89 -16.80 11.47
C LYS A 279 -10.60 -15.79 10.37
N ASP A 280 -10.29 -16.27 9.16
CA ASP A 280 -9.96 -15.44 8.00
C ASP A 280 -11.06 -14.40 7.71
N LEU A 281 -12.33 -14.78 7.84
CA LEU A 281 -13.47 -13.89 7.62
C LEU A 281 -13.58 -12.70 8.59
N GLN A 282 -12.86 -12.74 9.72
CA GLN A 282 -12.81 -11.62 10.67
C GLN A 282 -11.92 -10.48 10.15
N ASP A 283 -11.04 -10.75 9.18
CA ASP A 283 -10.12 -9.78 8.60
C ASP A 283 -10.78 -8.90 7.52
N VAL A 284 -12.10 -8.69 7.62
CA VAL A 284 -12.83 -7.73 6.77
C VAL A 284 -12.33 -6.30 6.99
N ASP A 285 -11.80 -6.00 8.18
CA ASP A 285 -10.99 -4.81 8.46
C ASP A 285 -9.51 -5.17 8.30
N LEU A 286 -9.03 -5.24 7.05
CA LEU A 286 -7.71 -5.76 6.72
C LEU A 286 -6.58 -4.89 7.27
N ALA A 287 -6.70 -3.56 7.19
CA ALA A 287 -5.73 -2.65 7.80
C ALA A 287 -5.65 -2.88 9.32
N GLY A 288 -6.79 -3.05 9.99
CA GLY A 288 -6.84 -3.42 11.39
C GLY A 288 -6.18 -4.77 11.68
N ALA A 289 -6.43 -5.81 10.86
CA ALA A 289 -5.81 -7.12 11.01
C ALA A 289 -4.27 -7.05 10.91
N ILE A 290 -3.76 -6.31 9.91
CA ILE A 290 -2.33 -6.04 9.73
C ILE A 290 -1.75 -5.34 10.97
N LEU A 291 -2.35 -4.22 11.40
CA LEU A 291 -1.82 -3.43 12.52
C LEU A 291 -1.89 -4.20 13.86
N LYS A 292 -2.97 -4.95 14.10
CA LYS A 292 -3.12 -5.81 15.28
C LYS A 292 -2.07 -6.91 15.31
N ARG A 293 -1.78 -7.54 14.17
CA ARG A 293 -0.71 -8.55 14.06
C ARG A 293 0.67 -7.93 14.30
N ILE A 294 0.95 -6.77 13.73
CA ILE A 294 2.26 -6.13 13.82
C ILE A 294 2.56 -5.57 15.21
N TYR A 295 1.65 -4.78 15.76
CA TYR A 295 1.87 -4.08 17.02
C TYR A 295 1.42 -4.90 18.24
N GLY A 296 0.56 -5.90 18.04
CA GLY A 296 -0.09 -6.66 19.09
C GLY A 296 -1.32 -5.96 19.64
N GLU A 297 -2.44 -6.69 19.79
CA GLU A 297 -3.72 -6.11 20.24
C GLU A 297 -3.61 -5.42 21.61
N GLN A 298 -2.81 -5.98 22.53
CA GLN A 298 -2.61 -5.42 23.87
C GLN A 298 -1.81 -4.11 23.86
N ALA A 299 -1.03 -3.83 22.80
CA ALA A 299 -0.24 -2.61 22.68
C ALA A 299 -1.02 -1.47 22.00
N LEU A 300 -2.13 -1.79 21.35
CA LEU A 300 -3.06 -0.81 20.77
C LEU A 300 -3.96 -0.25 21.89
N LYS A 301 -4.10 1.07 21.91
CA LYS A 301 -4.87 1.81 22.93
C LYS A 301 -6.38 1.77 22.66
N GLY A 302 -6.79 1.57 21.41
CA GLY A 302 -8.20 1.59 21.02
C GLY A 302 -8.43 1.06 19.61
N GLY A 303 -9.72 0.91 19.26
CA GLY A 303 -10.17 0.54 17.92
C GLY A 303 -10.15 1.72 16.95
N ARG A 304 -10.99 1.64 15.91
CA ARG A 304 -11.10 2.66 14.86
C ARG A 304 -11.79 3.94 15.36
N VAL A 305 -11.24 5.09 14.97
CA VAL A 305 -11.83 6.43 15.16
C VAL A 305 -12.03 7.06 13.79
N ALA A 306 -13.18 7.72 13.56
CA ALA A 306 -13.44 8.38 12.28
C ALA A 306 -12.41 9.49 12.01
N VAL A 307 -11.91 9.55 10.77
CA VAL A 307 -10.94 10.53 10.29
C VAL A 307 -11.52 11.27 9.10
N ALA A 308 -11.43 12.60 9.11
CA ALA A 308 -11.85 13.39 7.97
C ALA A 308 -10.83 13.30 6.82
N GLU A 309 -11.30 13.24 5.58
CA GLU A 309 -10.45 13.11 4.39
C GLU A 309 -9.34 14.18 4.31
N GLY A 310 -9.65 15.42 4.73
CA GLY A 310 -8.71 16.53 4.73
C GLY A 310 -7.60 16.45 5.79
N GLU A 311 -7.63 15.47 6.69
CA GLU A 311 -6.56 15.24 7.67
C GLU A 311 -5.37 14.48 7.07
N VAL A 312 -5.51 13.88 5.89
CA VAL A 312 -4.41 13.31 5.11
C VAL A 312 -3.71 14.42 4.34
N LYS A 313 -2.45 14.70 4.68
CA LYS A 313 -1.67 15.82 4.13
C LYS A 313 -0.77 15.36 3.00
N ALA A 314 -0.71 16.13 1.92
CA ALA A 314 0.27 15.91 0.85
C ALA A 314 1.64 16.52 1.22
N PHE A 315 2.71 15.93 0.70
CA PHE A 315 4.07 16.47 0.75
C PHE A 315 4.80 16.25 -0.58
N ASP A 316 5.77 17.11 -0.90
CA ASP A 316 6.56 17.03 -2.13
C ASP A 316 7.71 16.02 -2.00
N GLN A 317 7.61 14.89 -2.69
CA GLN A 317 8.64 13.85 -2.68
C GLN A 317 9.95 14.32 -3.32
N ARG A 318 9.96 15.40 -4.11
CA ARG A 318 11.22 15.97 -4.65
C ARG A 318 12.15 16.43 -3.51
N SER A 319 11.59 16.90 -2.39
CA SER A 319 12.40 17.32 -1.23
C SER A 319 13.17 16.13 -0.64
N VAL A 320 12.58 14.93 -0.66
CA VAL A 320 13.22 13.70 -0.21
C VAL A 320 14.44 13.36 -1.08
N PHE A 321 14.29 13.42 -2.42
CA PHE A 321 15.40 13.16 -3.34
C PHE A 321 16.52 14.19 -3.24
N SER A 322 16.20 15.44 -2.89
CA SER A 322 17.21 16.50 -2.70
C SER A 322 18.18 16.22 -1.55
N ARG A 323 17.86 15.27 -0.66
CA ARG A 323 18.73 14.86 0.45
C ARG A 323 19.89 13.96 0.03
N PHE A 324 19.81 13.32 -1.13
CA PHE A 324 20.81 12.35 -1.59
C PHE A 324 21.11 12.41 -3.10
N SER A 325 20.64 13.45 -3.79
CA SER A 325 20.89 13.66 -5.22
C SER A 325 20.95 15.15 -5.57
N ASP A 326 21.92 15.50 -6.41
CA ASP A 326 22.08 16.83 -7.00
C ASP A 326 21.10 17.11 -8.15
N ILE A 327 20.44 16.07 -8.68
CA ILE A 327 19.45 16.16 -9.77
C ILE A 327 18.11 15.55 -9.36
N PRO A 328 17.47 16.04 -8.27
CA PRO A 328 16.35 15.37 -7.62
C PRO A 328 15.13 15.17 -8.51
N TYR A 329 14.88 16.08 -9.45
CA TYR A 329 13.78 15.94 -10.42
C TYR A 329 13.99 14.74 -11.36
N ASN A 330 15.20 14.57 -11.89
CA ASN A 330 15.53 13.46 -12.79
C ASN A 330 15.53 12.13 -12.04
N GLU A 331 16.08 12.10 -10.82
CA GLU A 331 16.06 10.90 -9.98
C GLU A 331 14.65 10.43 -9.64
N LEU A 332 13.78 11.35 -9.23
CA LEU A 332 12.39 11.04 -8.94
C LEU A 332 11.67 10.47 -10.17
N GLN A 333 11.94 11.04 -11.36
CA GLN A 333 11.37 10.53 -12.60
C GLN A 333 11.90 9.15 -12.99
N ASN A 334 13.22 8.94 -12.87
CA ASN A 334 13.88 7.65 -13.15
C ASN A 334 13.40 6.56 -12.19
N ALA A 335 13.10 6.92 -10.95
CA ALA A 335 12.50 6.04 -9.96
C ALA A 335 10.99 5.84 -10.18
N SER A 336 10.36 6.47 -11.18
CA SER A 336 8.91 6.50 -11.38
C SER A 336 8.11 6.97 -10.16
N MET A 337 8.76 7.68 -9.23
CA MET A 337 8.11 8.24 -8.04
C MET A 337 7.22 9.42 -8.44
N ALA A 338 6.10 9.57 -7.75
CA ALA A 338 5.19 10.68 -7.96
C ALA A 338 5.77 11.99 -7.40
N ARG A 339 5.27 13.15 -7.82
CA ARG A 339 5.66 14.41 -7.19
C ARG A 339 5.16 14.51 -5.75
N GLU A 340 3.93 14.08 -5.49
CA GLU A 340 3.31 14.18 -4.18
C GLU A 340 3.24 12.82 -3.50
N GLY A 341 3.59 12.76 -2.22
CA GLY A 341 3.31 11.67 -1.29
C GLY A 341 2.29 12.14 -0.26
N TYR A 342 1.77 11.23 0.56
CA TYR A 342 0.77 11.57 1.57
C TYR A 342 1.17 11.08 2.97
N VAL A 343 0.73 11.78 4.00
CA VAL A 343 0.97 11.41 5.39
C VAL A 343 -0.26 11.73 6.25
N PHE A 344 -0.61 10.81 7.13
CA PHE A 344 -1.57 11.01 8.18
C PHE A 344 -0.84 11.09 9.52
N ILE A 345 -1.05 12.18 10.25
CA ILE A 345 -0.42 12.45 11.55
C ILE A 345 -1.53 12.59 12.58
N PRO A 346 -1.73 11.61 13.48
CA PRO A 346 -2.69 11.71 14.57
C PRO A 346 -2.49 13.01 15.36
N LYS A 347 -3.57 13.61 15.84
CA LYS A 347 -3.50 14.85 16.65
C LYS A 347 -2.56 14.72 17.85
N SER A 348 -2.50 13.54 18.46
CA SER A 348 -1.59 13.25 19.57
C SER A 348 -0.12 13.33 19.15
N CYS A 349 0.24 13.03 17.91
CA CYS A 349 1.64 12.99 17.43
C CYS A 349 2.20 14.36 17.03
N GLN A 350 1.45 15.45 17.24
CA GLN A 350 1.87 16.82 16.88
C GLN A 350 2.51 17.58 18.06
N ASP A 351 2.49 17.01 19.27
CA ASP A 351 3.00 17.64 20.50
C ASP A 351 4.44 17.24 20.87
N GLY A 352 5.13 16.46 20.03
CA GLY A 352 6.49 15.96 20.28
C GLY A 352 6.56 14.64 21.03
N ARG A 353 5.44 14.01 21.41
CA ARG A 353 5.45 12.67 22.00
C ARG A 353 6.01 11.62 21.03
N LYS A 354 6.56 10.53 21.58
CA LYS A 354 6.98 9.38 20.77
C LYS A 354 5.75 8.70 20.15
N CYS A 355 5.77 8.58 18.82
CA CYS A 355 4.75 7.90 18.04
C CYS A 355 5.34 6.76 17.21
N ARG A 356 4.49 5.80 16.86
CA ARG A 356 4.83 4.70 15.97
C ARG A 356 4.78 5.18 14.52
N LEU A 357 5.44 4.48 13.62
CA LEU A 357 5.39 4.75 12.18
C LEU A 357 4.96 3.51 11.42
N HIS A 358 3.98 3.68 10.53
CA HIS A 358 3.60 2.68 9.53
C HIS A 358 3.76 3.25 8.12
N VAL A 359 4.43 2.52 7.22
CA VAL A 359 4.51 2.86 5.80
C VAL A 359 3.54 1.97 5.03
N ALA A 360 2.59 2.57 4.30
CA ALA A 360 1.60 1.83 3.53
C ALA A 360 1.79 2.05 2.02
N PHE A 361 2.17 0.99 1.31
CA PHE A 361 2.44 0.99 -0.12
C PHE A 361 1.20 0.57 -0.92
N HIS A 362 0.70 1.49 -1.74
CA HIS A 362 -0.40 1.23 -2.66
C HIS A 362 -0.01 0.24 -3.78
N GLY A 363 -1.01 -0.36 -4.45
CA GLY A 363 -0.81 -1.23 -5.60
C GLY A 363 -0.65 -0.50 -6.94
N CYS A 364 -0.47 -1.27 -8.02
CA CYS A 364 -0.55 -0.71 -9.38
C CYS A 364 -1.90 0.00 -9.57
N LEU A 365 -1.92 1.12 -10.30
CA LEU A 365 -3.10 1.95 -10.55
C LEU A 365 -3.73 2.61 -9.30
N GLN A 366 -3.10 2.48 -8.13
CA GLN A 366 -3.52 3.11 -6.88
C GLN A 366 -2.59 4.26 -6.43
N GLY A 367 -1.73 4.72 -7.34
CA GLY A 367 -0.68 5.69 -7.04
C GLY A 367 -0.70 6.94 -7.91
N GLY A 368 -0.17 8.03 -7.38
CA GLY A 368 0.05 9.26 -8.14
C GLY A 368 -1.23 9.72 -8.84
N SER A 369 -1.19 9.85 -10.17
CA SER A 369 -2.33 10.31 -10.98
C SER A 369 -3.33 9.22 -11.39
N THR A 370 -3.07 7.95 -11.07
CA THR A 370 -3.96 6.83 -11.48
C THR A 370 -5.14 6.62 -10.56
N ASP A 371 -5.02 7.07 -9.31
CA ASP A 371 -6.03 6.91 -8.28
C ASP A 371 -6.83 8.21 -8.08
N HIS A 372 -7.31 8.79 -9.18
CA HIS A 372 -8.12 10.01 -9.17
C HIS A 372 -9.57 9.71 -9.51
N ARG A 373 -10.52 10.36 -8.83
CA ARG A 373 -11.96 10.29 -9.12
C ARG A 373 -12.56 11.69 -9.11
N SER A 374 -13.58 11.90 -9.94
CA SER A 374 -14.33 13.16 -9.95
C SER A 374 -14.90 13.44 -8.56
N GLY A 375 -14.75 14.68 -8.08
CA GLY A 375 -15.19 15.08 -6.74
C GLY A 375 -14.27 14.63 -5.60
N GLN A 376 -13.12 14.01 -5.89
CA GLN A 376 -12.16 13.56 -4.89
C GLN A 376 -10.79 14.22 -5.13
N SER A 377 -10.27 14.87 -4.10
CA SER A 377 -8.89 15.38 -4.07
C SER A 377 -7.96 14.40 -3.35
N GLY A 378 -6.69 14.41 -3.73
CA GLY A 378 -5.66 13.52 -3.16
C GLY A 378 -5.75 12.08 -3.67
N ASN A 379 -5.04 11.17 -2.99
CA ASN A 379 -4.97 9.74 -3.31
C ASN A 379 -6.02 8.94 -2.52
N LEU A 380 -6.75 8.03 -3.16
CA LEU A 380 -7.85 7.29 -2.53
C LEU A 380 -7.32 6.21 -1.60
N PHE A 381 -6.24 5.50 -1.98
CA PHE A 381 -5.59 4.52 -1.11
C PHE A 381 -5.15 5.14 0.22
N ALA A 382 -4.46 6.28 0.17
CA ALA A 382 -4.02 7.01 1.37
C ALA A 382 -5.18 7.42 2.28
N LYS A 383 -6.36 7.70 1.72
CA LYS A 383 -7.54 8.10 2.50
C LYS A 383 -8.36 6.92 3.01
N PHE A 384 -8.53 5.87 2.21
CA PHE A 384 -9.60 4.88 2.39
C PHE A 384 -9.14 3.44 2.53
N ALA A 385 -7.83 3.14 2.51
CA ALA A 385 -7.34 1.79 2.77
C ALA A 385 -7.57 1.31 4.22
N GLY A 386 -8.05 2.17 5.13
CA GLY A 386 -8.50 1.81 6.49
C GLY A 386 -7.46 1.97 7.61
N TYR A 387 -6.25 2.43 7.28
CA TYR A 387 -5.18 2.58 8.29
C TYR A 387 -5.36 3.82 9.17
N ASN A 388 -5.88 4.93 8.63
CA ASN A 388 -5.94 6.22 9.32
C ASN A 388 -6.80 6.14 10.59
N GLU A 389 -7.90 5.40 10.51
CA GLU A 389 -8.87 5.25 11.59
C GLU A 389 -8.27 4.50 12.79
N TRP A 390 -7.42 3.50 12.53
CA TRP A 390 -6.63 2.84 13.57
C TRP A 390 -5.51 3.73 14.06
N ALA A 391 -4.80 4.39 13.15
CA ALA A 391 -3.69 5.27 13.47
C ALA A 391 -4.07 6.40 14.42
N GLN A 392 -5.24 7.02 14.20
CA GLN A 392 -5.79 8.09 15.02
C GLN A 392 -5.96 7.70 16.48
N ALA A 393 -6.34 6.44 16.75
CA ALA A 393 -6.56 5.94 18.11
C ALA A 393 -5.28 5.43 18.79
N ASN A 394 -4.20 5.23 18.03
CA ASN A 394 -3.07 4.40 18.46
C ASN A 394 -1.69 5.08 18.37
N ASP A 395 -1.65 6.40 18.20
CA ASP A 395 -0.42 7.19 18.05
C ASP A 395 0.49 6.64 16.92
N ILE A 396 -0.10 6.28 15.78
CA ILE A 396 0.63 5.77 14.62
C ILE A 396 0.62 6.84 13.55
N VAL A 397 1.78 7.36 13.16
CA VAL A 397 1.91 8.16 11.94
C VAL A 397 1.88 7.18 10.76
N VAL A 398 1.09 7.48 9.73
CA VAL A 398 1.05 6.66 8.51
C VAL A 398 1.57 7.48 7.35
N VAL A 399 2.61 6.98 6.67
CA VAL A 399 3.13 7.59 5.45
C VAL A 399 2.78 6.72 4.25
N TYR A 400 2.35 7.37 3.18
CA TYR A 400 1.95 6.78 1.92
C TYR A 400 2.84 7.35 0.80
N PRO A 401 4.05 6.80 0.64
CA PRO A 401 4.87 7.07 -0.53
C PRO A 401 4.07 6.78 -1.81
N GLN A 402 4.36 7.50 -2.88
CA GLN A 402 3.61 7.39 -4.13
C GLN A 402 4.54 7.16 -5.31
N VAL A 403 4.18 6.21 -6.16
CA VAL A 403 4.72 6.06 -7.51
C VAL A 403 3.67 6.46 -8.54
N GLN A 404 4.11 6.80 -9.74
CA GLN A 404 3.21 7.22 -10.83
C GLN A 404 3.57 6.51 -12.13
N VAL A 405 2.66 6.59 -13.11
CA VAL A 405 2.86 6.05 -14.45
C VAL A 405 4.07 6.69 -15.14
N ARG A 406 4.85 5.84 -15.82
CA ARG A 406 5.90 6.22 -16.76
C ARG A 406 5.79 5.36 -18.01
N ASN A 407 5.63 6.01 -19.15
CA ASN A 407 5.48 5.35 -20.45
C ASN A 407 6.80 5.37 -21.23
N GLY A 408 7.89 5.01 -20.56
CA GLY A 408 9.18 4.84 -21.23
C GLY A 408 9.17 3.65 -22.20
N THR A 409 10.28 3.45 -22.88
CA THR A 409 10.53 2.30 -23.77
C THR A 409 11.71 1.46 -23.25
N LEU A 410 11.97 0.30 -23.86
CA LEU A 410 13.17 -0.49 -23.54
C LEU A 410 14.48 0.30 -23.81
N GLN A 411 14.44 1.26 -24.73
CA GLN A 411 15.55 2.16 -25.06
C GLN A 411 15.57 3.44 -24.21
N SER A 412 14.44 3.80 -23.60
CA SER A 412 14.28 5.01 -22.77
C SER A 412 13.42 4.68 -21.54
N PRO A 413 13.95 3.93 -20.56
CA PRO A 413 13.24 3.59 -19.33
C PRO A 413 12.94 4.84 -18.49
N PRO A 414 12.02 4.80 -17.51
CA PRO A 414 11.33 3.61 -17.00
C PRO A 414 10.03 3.23 -17.75
N VAL A 415 9.85 1.93 -17.98
CA VAL A 415 8.64 1.29 -18.53
C VAL A 415 7.73 0.86 -17.38
N ASN A 416 6.83 1.74 -16.93
CA ASN A 416 5.87 1.47 -15.87
C ASN A 416 4.48 2.07 -16.20
N PRO A 417 3.77 1.50 -17.19
CA PRO A 417 2.52 2.08 -17.69
C PRO A 417 1.36 2.03 -16.68
N ARG A 418 1.51 1.25 -15.61
CA ARG A 418 0.47 1.05 -14.57
C ARG A 418 0.81 1.73 -13.24
N GLY A 419 1.93 2.46 -13.15
CA GLY A 419 2.31 3.12 -11.90
C GLY A 419 2.51 2.14 -10.74
N CYS A 420 3.11 0.98 -11.01
CA CYS A 420 3.48 -0.01 -10.00
C CYS A 420 4.77 0.39 -9.28
N TRP A 421 4.99 -0.09 -8.05
CA TRP A 421 6.30 -0.06 -7.42
C TRP A 421 7.32 -0.87 -8.23
N ASP A 422 8.62 -0.66 -8.01
CA ASP A 422 9.67 -1.41 -8.71
C ASP A 422 9.85 -2.79 -8.06
N TRP A 423 9.32 -3.78 -8.75
CA TRP A 423 9.45 -5.20 -8.43
C TRP A 423 10.00 -6.02 -9.61
N TRP A 424 10.52 -5.35 -10.65
CA TRP A 424 11.11 -6.00 -11.84
C TRP A 424 12.44 -5.43 -12.33
N GLY A 425 12.87 -4.26 -11.88
CA GLY A 425 14.21 -3.72 -12.07
C GLY A 425 14.55 -3.33 -13.51
N GLN A 426 14.82 -4.30 -14.38
CA GLN A 426 15.26 -4.03 -15.75
C GLN A 426 14.19 -3.26 -16.53
N TYR A 427 14.65 -2.25 -17.29
CA TYR A 427 13.79 -1.27 -17.97
C TYR A 427 12.88 -0.47 -17.04
N TYR A 428 13.10 -0.56 -15.73
CA TYR A 428 12.48 0.27 -14.71
C TYR A 428 13.56 1.14 -14.05
N THR A 429 14.15 0.71 -12.92
CA THR A 429 15.25 1.43 -12.28
C THR A 429 16.59 0.77 -12.57
N HIS A 430 16.88 -0.39 -11.96
CA HIS A 430 18.10 -1.18 -12.17
C HIS A 430 17.99 -2.58 -11.53
N ALA A 431 19.01 -3.43 -11.72
CA ALA A 431 19.04 -4.82 -11.21
C ALA A 431 19.11 -4.96 -9.67
N GLY A 432 19.41 -3.88 -8.94
CA GLY A 432 19.50 -3.85 -7.49
C GLY A 432 18.28 -3.22 -6.80
N TYR A 433 17.13 -3.19 -7.50
CA TYR A 433 15.89 -2.56 -7.06
C TYR A 433 15.37 -3.04 -5.69
N HIS A 434 15.71 -4.27 -5.32
CA HIS A 434 15.34 -4.96 -4.09
C HIS A 434 16.28 -4.69 -2.89
N THR A 435 17.37 -3.95 -3.09
CA THR A 435 18.40 -3.70 -2.06
C THR A 435 18.28 -2.30 -1.44
N GLN A 436 19.05 -2.00 -0.40
CA GLN A 436 19.17 -0.65 0.16
C GLN A 436 19.65 0.39 -0.86
N GLY A 437 20.27 -0.05 -1.96
CA GLY A 437 20.67 0.81 -3.08
C GLY A 437 19.55 1.11 -4.09
N GLY A 438 18.43 0.38 -4.02
CA GLY A 438 17.27 0.54 -4.90
C GLY A 438 16.69 1.95 -4.84
N GLN A 439 16.42 2.59 -5.98
CA GLN A 439 16.02 4.00 -6.00
C GLN A 439 14.77 4.31 -5.16
N GLN A 440 13.75 3.45 -5.24
CA GLN A 440 12.53 3.61 -4.45
C GLN A 440 12.73 3.26 -2.97
N ILE A 441 13.50 2.20 -2.66
CA ILE A 441 13.84 1.82 -1.29
C ILE A 441 14.60 2.96 -0.60
N ARG A 442 15.59 3.57 -1.27
CA ARG A 442 16.32 4.75 -0.79
C ARG A 442 15.42 5.93 -0.50
N ALA A 443 14.48 6.23 -1.41
CA ALA A 443 13.55 7.33 -1.23
C ALA A 443 12.68 7.12 0.02
N VAL A 444 12.14 5.91 0.21
CA VAL A 444 11.32 5.58 1.38
C VAL A 444 12.15 5.56 2.66
N ALA A 445 13.37 5.02 2.63
CA ALA A 445 14.30 5.06 3.75
C ALA A 445 14.61 6.50 4.17
N GLN A 446 14.80 7.39 3.20
CA GLN A 446 14.99 8.82 3.47
C GLN A 446 13.74 9.49 4.03
N MET A 447 12.53 9.12 3.58
CA MET A 447 11.27 9.61 4.19
C MET A 447 11.19 9.23 5.67
N ILE A 448 11.52 7.98 6.01
CA ILE A 448 11.55 7.49 7.39
C ILE A 448 12.60 8.25 8.22
N ASN A 449 13.81 8.45 7.69
CA ASN A 449 14.85 9.24 8.37
C ASN A 449 14.37 10.68 8.63
N THR A 450 13.70 11.31 7.68
CA THR A 450 13.10 12.64 7.85
C THR A 450 12.02 12.64 8.95
N LEU A 451 11.11 11.67 8.93
CA LEU A 451 10.07 11.50 9.97
C LEU A 451 10.65 11.26 11.36
N ALA A 452 11.81 10.62 11.46
CA ALA A 452 12.56 10.41 12.69
C ALA A 452 13.43 11.62 13.09
N GLY A 453 13.06 12.83 12.70
CA GLY A 453 13.79 14.05 13.04
C GLY A 453 15.15 14.18 12.33
N GLY A 454 15.30 13.58 11.15
CA GLY A 454 16.53 13.58 10.37
C GLY A 454 17.60 12.60 10.87
N GLN A 455 17.28 11.74 11.84
CA GLN A 455 18.18 10.67 12.27
C GLN A 455 18.44 9.70 11.11
N LYS A 456 19.70 9.30 10.93
CA LYS A 456 20.10 8.28 9.94
C LYS A 456 19.79 6.87 10.46
N LEU A 457 18.51 6.57 10.67
CA LEU A 457 18.04 5.27 11.16
C LEU A 457 18.24 4.17 10.12
N LEU A 458 17.88 4.48 8.87
CA LEU A 458 17.99 3.59 7.73
C LEU A 458 19.13 4.06 6.82
N PRO A 459 19.98 3.15 6.32
CA PRO A 459 21.01 3.49 5.36
C PRO A 459 20.38 3.99 4.06
N VAL A 460 20.93 5.09 3.55
CA VAL A 460 20.62 5.65 2.22
C VAL A 460 21.94 5.75 1.46
N PRO A 461 22.43 4.65 0.87
CA PRO A 461 23.72 4.63 0.17
C PRO A 461 23.75 5.72 -0.91
N THR A 462 24.91 6.34 -1.11
CA THR A 462 25.15 7.14 -2.32
C THR A 462 25.28 6.20 -3.52
N ARG A 463 25.00 6.70 -4.71
CA ARG A 463 25.09 5.91 -5.95
C ARG A 463 26.47 5.32 -6.18
#